data_AF-A0AAX3SR84-F1
#
_entry.id   AF-A0AAX3SR84-F1
#
_cell.length_a   1.000
_cell.length_b   1.000
_cell.length_c   1.000
_cell.angle_alpha   90.00
_cell.angle_beta   90.00
_cell.angle_gamma   90.00
#
_symmetry.space_group_name_H-M   'P 1'
#
loop_
_entity.id
_entity.type
_entity.pdbx_description
1 polymer ?
#
loop_
_entity_poly.entity_id
_entity_poly.type
_entity_poly.pdbx_seq_one_letter_code
_entity_poly.pdbx_strand_id
1 'polypeptide(L)'
;MPHHPDPSTAASAAPRLDDLAIDAVLHMGAALDVLDLHARHNITAINCVCRDLLRIYYVKADQAQSLEPEDKELLGLLHDTAVDLGYAIEVVDHLNGDEADDPILYAVSYLLKAAKRFADEGVAAGLACGACV
;
A
#
# COMPACT_ATOMS: atom_id res chain seq x y z
N MET A 1 -47.48 6.72 -12.43
CA MET A 1 -46.18 7.17 -12.97
C MET A 1 -45.10 6.63 -12.04
N PRO A 2 -44.28 5.65 -12.45
CA PRO A 2 -43.19 5.15 -11.62
C PRO A 2 -42.09 6.22 -11.58
N HIS A 3 -41.62 6.56 -10.39
CA HIS A 3 -40.45 7.41 -10.20
C HIS A 3 -39.22 6.69 -10.78
N HIS A 4 -38.72 7.21 -11.90
CA HIS A 4 -37.40 6.87 -12.40
C HIS A 4 -36.39 7.52 -11.43
N PRO A 5 -35.51 6.78 -10.76
CA PRO A 5 -34.45 7.41 -10.01
C PRO A 5 -33.48 8.04 -11.01
N ASP A 6 -33.26 9.35 -10.89
CA ASP A 6 -32.30 10.08 -11.69
C ASP A 6 -30.91 9.40 -11.60
N PRO A 7 -30.23 9.13 -12.73
CA PRO A 7 -28.87 8.55 -12.74
C PRO A 7 -27.80 9.52 -12.22
N SER A 8 -28.20 10.70 -11.76
CA SER A 8 -27.30 11.78 -11.35
C SER A 8 -26.78 11.67 -9.90
N THR A 9 -27.17 10.63 -9.15
CA THR A 9 -26.72 10.36 -7.77
C THR A 9 -25.62 9.29 -7.70
N ALA A 10 -25.03 8.90 -8.83
CA ALA A 10 -23.68 8.32 -8.82
C ALA A 10 -22.68 9.47 -8.65
N ALA A 11 -22.73 10.13 -7.49
CA ALA A 11 -21.67 11.02 -7.09
C ALA A 11 -20.40 10.16 -7.07
N SER A 12 -19.49 10.48 -7.98
CA SER A 12 -18.06 10.23 -7.85
C SER A 12 -17.60 10.92 -6.57
N ALA A 13 -17.96 10.37 -5.41
CA ALA A 13 -17.39 10.74 -4.14
C ALA A 13 -15.91 10.37 -4.24
N ALA A 14 -15.04 11.36 -4.07
CA ALA A 14 -13.62 11.08 -3.97
C ALA A 14 -13.41 9.99 -2.91
N PRO A 15 -12.53 9.00 -3.15
CA PRO A 15 -12.28 7.92 -2.20
C PRO A 15 -11.86 8.52 -0.85
N ARG A 16 -12.38 7.96 0.24
CA ARG A 16 -12.11 8.47 1.59
C ARG A 16 -10.70 8.07 2.01
N LEU A 17 -10.06 8.89 2.83
CA LEU A 17 -8.67 8.67 3.26
C LEU A 17 -8.51 7.39 4.07
N ASP A 18 -9.51 7.05 4.88
CA ASP A 18 -9.55 5.80 5.64
C ASP A 18 -9.61 4.58 4.72
N ASP A 19 -10.47 4.59 3.70
CA ASP A 19 -10.57 3.51 2.71
C ASP A 19 -9.22 3.30 1.98
N LEU A 20 -8.55 4.39 1.58
CA LEU A 20 -7.25 4.34 0.90
C LEU A 20 -6.12 3.85 1.81
N ALA A 21 -6.13 4.24 3.09
CA ALA A 21 -5.17 3.75 4.08
C ALA A 21 -5.38 2.27 4.36
N ILE A 22 -6.63 1.83 4.49
CA ILE A 22 -6.99 0.42 4.63
C ILE A 22 -6.48 -0.38 3.42
N ASP A 23 -6.78 0.08 2.21
CA ASP A 23 -6.36 -0.60 0.98
C ASP A 23 -4.83 -0.69 0.88
N ALA A 24 -4.10 0.38 1.21
CA ALA A 24 -2.64 0.37 1.23
C ALA A 24 -2.09 -0.69 2.21
N VAL A 25 -2.59 -0.71 3.45
CA VAL A 25 -2.17 -1.67 4.49
C VAL A 25 -2.51 -3.11 4.09
N LEU A 26 -3.69 -3.35 3.51
CA LEU A 26 -4.10 -4.68 3.03
C LEU A 26 -3.16 -5.20 1.95
N HIS A 27 -2.78 -4.37 0.99
CA HIS A 27 -1.85 -4.75 -0.08
C HIS A 27 -0.42 -4.98 0.46
N MET A 28 0.01 -4.21 1.47
CA MET A 28 1.27 -4.47 2.18
C MET A 28 1.25 -5.83 2.90
N GLY A 29 0.17 -6.16 3.61
CA GLY A 29 -0.01 -7.43 4.29
C GLY A 29 0.04 -8.61 3.30
N ALA A 30 -0.68 -8.50 2.18
CA ALA A 30 -0.65 -9.50 1.13
C ALA A 30 0.76 -9.69 0.52
N ALA A 31 1.49 -8.59 0.27
CA ALA A 31 2.86 -8.65 -0.22
C ALA A 31 3.79 -9.35 0.80
N LEU A 32 3.60 -9.07 2.09
CA LEU A 32 4.38 -9.67 3.17
C LEU A 32 4.12 -11.17 3.30
N ASP A 33 2.87 -11.62 3.20
CA ASP A 33 2.52 -13.04 3.26
C ASP A 33 3.17 -13.83 2.11
N VAL A 34 3.13 -13.27 0.90
CA VAL A 34 3.78 -13.86 -0.28
C VAL A 34 5.29 -13.91 -0.10
N LEU A 35 5.89 -12.83 0.41
CA LEU A 35 7.33 -12.74 0.62
C LEU A 35 7.83 -13.63 1.77
N ASP A 36 7.04 -13.81 2.84
CA ASP A 36 7.36 -14.75 3.91
C ASP A 36 7.32 -16.20 3.42
N LEU A 37 6.31 -16.54 2.61
CA LEU A 37 6.27 -17.84 1.94
C LEU A 37 7.47 -18.06 1.03
N HIS A 38 7.87 -17.05 0.26
CA HIS A 38 9.04 -17.09 -0.61
C HIS A 38 10.33 -17.30 0.18
N ALA A 39 10.56 -16.48 1.22
CA ALA A 39 11.77 -16.52 2.03
C ALA A 39 11.94 -17.85 2.79
N ARG A 40 10.85 -18.55 3.13
CA ARG A 40 10.88 -19.89 3.74
C ARG A 40 11.36 -20.97 2.77
N HIS A 41 11.04 -20.85 1.48
CA HIS A 41 11.40 -21.83 0.45
C HIS A 41 12.73 -21.51 -0.24
N ASN A 42 13.08 -20.22 -0.32
CA ASN A 42 14.31 -19.73 -0.94
C ASN A 42 15.08 -18.85 0.06
N ILE A 43 15.72 -19.50 1.04
CA ILE A 43 16.39 -18.86 2.18
C ILE A 43 17.70 -18.23 1.72
N THR A 44 17.60 -17.04 1.14
CA THR A 44 18.74 -16.15 0.89
C THR A 44 18.71 -15.03 1.93
N ALA A 45 19.89 -14.52 2.32
CA ALA A 45 19.98 -13.40 3.26
C ALA A 45 19.18 -12.17 2.75
N ILE A 46 19.18 -12.00 1.43
CA ILE A 46 18.54 -10.89 0.73
C ILE A 46 17.00 -10.99 0.80
N ASN A 47 16.43 -12.19 0.59
CA ASN A 47 14.98 -12.42 0.72
C ASN A 47 14.50 -12.21 2.16
N CYS A 48 15.28 -12.70 3.13
CA CYS A 48 14.99 -12.49 4.55
C CYS A 48 15.01 -11.00 4.93
N VAL A 49 16.01 -10.24 4.46
CA VAL A 49 16.10 -8.79 4.72
C VAL A 49 14.92 -8.04 4.11
N CYS A 50 14.50 -8.39 2.89
CA CYS A 50 13.34 -7.74 2.26
C CYS A 50 12.04 -8.01 3.02
N ARG A 51 11.84 -9.27 3.43
CA ARG A 51 10.72 -9.63 4.29
C ARG A 51 10.73 -8.83 5.59
N ASP A 52 11.87 -8.75 6.26
CA ASP A 52 11.98 -8.08 7.55
C ASP A 52 11.77 -6.57 7.43
N LEU A 53 12.27 -5.97 6.34
CA LEU A 53 12.03 -4.56 6.01
C LEU A 53 10.54 -4.28 5.78
N LEU A 54 9.89 -5.06 4.91
CA LEU A 54 8.46 -4.91 4.63
C LEU A 54 7.61 -5.16 5.88
N ARG A 55 8.01 -6.10 6.74
CA ARG A 55 7.35 -6.35 8.02
C ARG A 55 7.40 -5.15 8.95
N ILE A 56 8.53 -4.45 9.02
CA ILE A 56 8.66 -3.23 9.83
C ILE A 56 7.69 -2.16 9.32
N TYR A 57 7.65 -1.95 8.01
CA TYR A 57 6.76 -0.95 7.39
C TYR A 57 5.28 -1.31 7.59
N TYR A 58 4.92 -2.57 7.37
CA TYR A 58 3.57 -3.06 7.60
C TYR A 58 3.11 -2.85 9.04
N VAL A 59 3.92 -3.27 10.03
CA VAL A 59 3.56 -3.13 11.45
C VAL A 59 3.37 -1.66 11.84
N LYS A 60 4.22 -0.76 11.35
CA LYS A 60 4.04 0.68 11.58
C LYS A 60 2.72 1.18 11.02
N ALA A 61 2.42 0.83 9.76
CA ALA A 61 1.23 1.30 9.08
C ALA A 61 -0.06 0.73 9.69
N ASP A 62 -0.08 -0.56 10.00
CA ASP A 62 -1.20 -1.27 10.64
C ASP A 62 -1.51 -0.72 12.04
N GLN A 63 -0.48 -0.44 12.84
CA GLN A 63 -0.64 0.16 14.17
C GLN A 63 -1.20 1.58 14.09
N ALA A 64 -0.67 2.41 13.18
CA ALA A 64 -1.15 3.77 13.01
C ALA A 64 -2.61 3.79 12.50
N GLN A 65 -2.95 2.90 11.56
CA GLN A 65 -4.31 2.77 11.04
C GLN A 65 -5.29 2.27 12.11
N SER A 66 -4.87 1.37 13.00
CA SER A 66 -5.71 0.80 14.07
C SER A 66 -6.10 1.80 15.16
N LEU A 67 -5.49 2.99 15.19
CA LEU A 67 -5.79 4.04 16.17
C LEU A 67 -6.99 4.91 15.78
N GLU A 68 -7.70 4.57 14.70
CA GLU A 68 -8.78 5.39 14.13
C GLU A 68 -8.35 6.86 13.92
N PRO A 69 -7.23 7.10 13.20
CA PRO A 69 -6.63 8.42 13.05
C PRO A 69 -7.57 9.43 12.38
N GLU A 70 -7.45 10.70 12.77
CA GLU A 70 -8.11 11.80 12.07
C GLU A 70 -7.49 12.01 10.67
N ASP A 71 -8.20 12.70 9.77
CA ASP A 71 -7.77 12.90 8.37
C ASP A 71 -6.33 13.44 8.22
N LYS A 72 -5.87 14.29 9.14
CA LYS A 72 -4.50 14.81 9.13
C LYS A 72 -3.46 13.73 9.48
N GLU A 73 -3.77 12.88 10.43
CA GLU A 73 -2.91 11.77 10.85
C GLU A 73 -2.91 10.68 9.77
N LEU A 74 -4.06 10.41 9.15
CA LEU A 74 -4.17 9.56 7.95
C LEU A 74 -3.30 10.09 6.81
N LEU A 75 -3.32 11.41 6.55
CA LEU A 75 -2.49 12.00 5.51
C LEU A 75 -0.99 11.80 5.79
N GLY A 76 -0.54 12.02 7.03
CA GLY A 76 0.84 11.75 7.44
C GLY A 76 1.21 10.27 7.30
N LEU A 77 0.33 9.37 7.75
CA LEU A 77 0.48 7.92 7.60
C LEU A 77 0.62 7.50 6.14
N LEU A 78 -0.25 8.01 5.25
CA LEU A 78 -0.24 7.71 3.83
C LEU A 78 1.04 8.24 3.16
N HIS A 79 1.49 9.43 3.55
CA HIS A 79 2.77 9.98 3.10
C HIS A 79 3.95 9.06 3.50
N ASP A 80 4.05 8.71 4.78
CA ASP A 80 5.13 7.87 5.29
C ASP A 80 5.09 6.46 4.66
N THR A 81 3.89 5.92 4.48
CA THR A 81 3.66 4.64 3.79
C THR A 81 4.12 4.69 2.33
N ALA A 82 3.81 5.76 1.59
CA ALA A 82 4.24 5.91 0.21
C ALA A 82 5.77 6.00 0.08
N VAL A 83 6.44 6.66 1.04
CA VAL A 83 7.90 6.77 1.10
C VAL A 83 8.53 5.41 1.40
N ASP A 84 8.07 4.73 2.46
CA ASP A 84 8.57 3.40 2.85
C ASP A 84 8.38 2.37 1.73
N LEU A 85 7.24 2.42 1.03
CA LEU A 85 6.96 1.57 -0.13
C LEU A 85 7.86 1.87 -1.32
N GLY A 86 8.24 3.13 -1.54
CA GLY A 86 9.22 3.50 -2.56
C GLY A 86 10.54 2.74 -2.37
N TYR A 87 11.06 2.75 -1.15
CA TYR A 87 12.27 2.01 -0.80
C TYR A 87 12.08 0.49 -0.95
N ALA A 88 10.97 -0.06 -0.48
CA ALA A 88 10.71 -1.50 -0.59
C ALA A 88 10.63 -1.97 -2.05
N ILE A 89 9.98 -1.20 -2.93
CA ILE A 89 9.87 -1.51 -4.36
C ILE A 89 11.24 -1.47 -5.03
N GLU A 90 12.06 -0.46 -4.75
CA GLU A 90 13.42 -0.38 -5.32
C GLU A 90 14.26 -1.61 -4.94
N VAL A 91 14.18 -2.04 -3.68
CA VAL A 91 14.90 -3.24 -3.23
C VAL A 91 14.37 -4.48 -3.93
N VAL A 92 13.04 -4.70 -3.97
CA VAL A 92 12.44 -5.87 -4.63
C VAL A 92 12.71 -5.88 -6.13
N ASP A 93 12.63 -4.75 -6.82
CA ASP A 93 12.93 -4.65 -8.25
C ASP A 93 14.42 -4.93 -8.52
N HIS A 94 15.33 -4.51 -7.63
CA HIS A 94 16.75 -4.88 -7.71
C HIS A 94 16.98 -6.38 -7.50
N LEU A 95 16.25 -7.00 -6.57
CA LEU A 95 16.30 -8.45 -6.37
C LEU A 95 15.75 -9.23 -7.57
N ASN A 96 14.75 -8.68 -8.23
CA ASN A 96 14.13 -9.33 -9.38
C ASN A 96 15.09 -9.42 -10.58
N GLY A 97 16.02 -8.46 -10.76
CA GLY A 97 17.13 -8.57 -11.72
C GLY A 97 16.75 -8.85 -13.19
N ASP A 98 17.75 -9.17 -14.03
CA ASP A 98 17.57 -9.57 -15.45
C ASP A 98 17.00 -11.00 -15.62
N GLU A 99 16.97 -11.81 -14.55
CA GLU A 99 16.24 -13.07 -14.52
C GLU A 99 14.75 -12.77 -14.29
N ALA A 100 14.07 -12.37 -15.36
CA ALA A 100 12.67 -11.93 -15.42
C ALA A 100 11.61 -12.98 -14.98
N ASP A 101 11.97 -14.03 -14.26
CA ASP A 101 11.18 -15.27 -14.14
C ASP A 101 10.88 -15.73 -12.71
N ASP A 102 11.06 -14.90 -11.67
CA ASP A 102 10.47 -15.22 -10.36
C ASP A 102 9.04 -14.65 -10.27
N PRO A 103 7.99 -15.46 -10.55
CA PRO A 103 6.60 -14.99 -10.51
C PRO A 103 6.18 -14.54 -9.11
N ILE A 104 6.88 -14.99 -8.06
CA ILE A 104 6.60 -14.61 -6.68
C ILE A 104 7.10 -13.19 -6.43
N LEU A 105 8.34 -12.87 -6.80
CA LEU A 105 8.88 -11.51 -6.67
C LEU A 105 8.12 -10.52 -7.57
N TYR A 106 7.69 -10.96 -8.76
CA TYR A 106 6.79 -10.16 -9.59
C TYR A 106 5.45 -9.85 -8.88
N ALA A 107 4.82 -10.86 -8.28
CA ALA A 107 3.57 -10.66 -7.54
C ALA A 107 3.76 -9.72 -6.33
N VAL A 108 4.87 -9.87 -5.60
CA VAL A 108 5.23 -8.95 -4.50
C VAL A 108 5.41 -7.53 -5.02
N SER A 109 6.20 -7.33 -6.07
CA SER A 109 6.40 -6.01 -6.69
C SER A 109 5.08 -5.37 -7.13
N TYR A 110 4.18 -6.15 -7.75
CA TYR A 110 2.85 -5.69 -8.15
C TYR A 110 2.00 -5.25 -6.94
N LEU A 111 1.96 -6.04 -5.87
CA LEU A 111 1.22 -5.71 -4.65
C LEU A 111 1.77 -4.45 -3.97
N LEU A 112 3.09 -4.29 -3.91
CA LEU A 112 3.72 -3.10 -3.36
C LEU A 112 3.43 -1.85 -4.21
N LYS A 113 3.47 -1.98 -5.54
CA LYS A 113 3.09 -0.89 -6.46
C LYS A 113 1.62 -0.50 -6.30
N ALA A 114 0.73 -1.46 -6.08
CA ALA A 114 -0.68 -1.20 -5.77
C ALA A 114 -0.84 -0.49 -4.43
N ALA A 115 -0.19 -0.98 -3.36
CA ALA A 115 -0.18 -0.33 -2.05
C ALA A 115 0.30 1.13 -2.14
N LYS A 116 1.39 1.36 -2.88
CA LYS A 116 1.96 2.71 -3.05
C LYS A 116 0.98 3.61 -3.78
N ARG A 117 0.30 3.10 -4.81
CA ARG A 117 -0.71 3.87 -5.53
C ARG A 117 -1.84 4.32 -4.61
N PHE A 118 -2.36 3.46 -3.75
CA PHE A 118 -3.38 3.85 -2.76
C PHE A 118 -2.85 4.91 -1.79
N ALA A 119 -1.60 4.77 -1.34
CA ALA A 119 -0.95 5.76 -0.50
C ALA A 119 -0.79 7.12 -1.20
N ASP A 120 -0.30 7.15 -2.44
CA ASP A 120 -0.14 8.35 -3.26
C ASP A 120 -1.50 9.02 -3.56
N GLU A 121 -2.53 8.23 -3.90
CA GLU A 121 -3.89 8.71 -4.13
C GLU A 121 -4.48 9.33 -2.86
N GLY A 122 -4.22 8.72 -1.70
CA GLY A 122 -4.63 9.24 -0.40
C GLY A 122 -3.94 10.56 -0.07
N VAL A 123 -2.63 10.66 -0.33
CA VAL A 123 -1.90 11.93 -0.18
C VAL A 123 -2.48 13.02 -1.09
N ALA A 124 -2.73 12.69 -2.36
CA ALA A 124 -3.31 13.63 -3.31
C ALA A 124 -4.72 14.10 -2.88
N ALA A 125 -5.56 13.17 -2.40
CA ALA A 125 -6.90 13.47 -1.91
C ALA A 125 -6.86 14.36 -0.66
N GLY A 126 -5.99 14.07 0.31
CA GLY A 126 -5.86 14.85 1.54
C GLY A 126 -5.40 16.29 1.26
N LEU A 127 -4.39 16.46 0.40
CA LEU A 127 -3.91 17.78 -0.02
C LEU A 127 -4.98 18.57 -0.77
N ALA A 128 -5.76 17.93 -1.64
CA ALA A 128 -6.85 18.58 -2.38
C ALA A 128 -7.98 19.08 -1.47
N CYS A 129 -8.20 18.42 -0.32
CA CYS A 129 -9.14 18.83 0.71
C CYS A 129 -8.60 19.90 1.68
N GLY A 130 -7.37 20.39 1.45
CA GLY A 130 -6.74 21.45 2.27
C GLY A 130 -6.05 20.95 3.53
N ALA A 131 -5.89 19.63 3.71
CA ALA A 131 -5.05 19.11 4.78
C ALA A 131 -3.57 19.35 4.46
N CYS A 132 -2.78 19.67 5.48
CA CYS A 132 -1.34 19.89 5.37
C CYS A 132 -0.63 18.71 6.02
N VAL A 133 0.42 18.19 5.34
CA VAL A 133 1.37 17.22 5.90
C VAL A 133 2.23 17.91 6.95
#